data_AF-A0A7X0AWW1-F1
#
_entry.id   AF-A0A7X0AWW1-F1
#
_cell.length_a   1.000
_cell.length_b   1.000
_cell.length_c   1.000
_cell.angle_alpha   90.00
_cell.angle_beta   90.00
_cell.angle_gamma   90.00
#
_symmetry.space_group_name_H-M   'P 1'
#
loop_
_entity.id
_entity.type
_entity.pdbx_description
1 polymer ?
#
loop_
_entity_poly.entity_id
_entity_poly.type
_entity_poly.pdbx_seq_one_letter_code
_entity_poly.pdbx_strand_id
1 'polypeptide(L)'
;MSSTLTSIPSNPNEAAPFIGTLQCQLGAVGDFGSGGNGVHPTAAAAVAQQMTSWLPLSQGQGGDGDLPSYILSLGDQVYYPEDGSEQTPGTAQDYVAAVSDLYAQYIDLSATVAKPFWPETGKFASGMYFFPVIGDHDWWKQKTRMTSSEFGTTYMMNGDDLYQSIYSGLCLPNNPYSPVPTCDPPYTDISLEAPCIRYYALPLDEAPVNIFALSNDPNEQALGTLVLAGGNKRIHPGASEADLTIDIDASPQVQWFMKTLSAFRLAQAEEAAPAWNIAFAHQPPFTTSGKQYGGHSSTGYFQFFDTVAASAQANVDLVLSGHVHAYQRLHYCDGTQSPIPYIVNGVGGSPEDPASFPAIGAADSSSLGFSADCAQAQTTGLYGFQIILVGSTMLSVQFWAAPPPSKSKSHWSWALYDHLAILRDGQSVAVADLTYVNALQVQSAVAGQPSGLTLATNGGAQSLSLNIYMNGTLSVGGGGTLTIGPAAQPVGGGNTTAVQTDGPAEYNPTLPPSANTMTISILDAETAVVMGGFIYTLDPETNTTVMMPILP
;
A
#
# COMPACT_ATOMS: atom_id res chain seq x y z
N MET A 1 -2.32 21.60 -34.51
CA MET A 1 -1.62 20.34 -34.23
C MET A 1 -2.68 19.34 -33.79
N SER A 2 -2.85 18.24 -34.52
CA SER A 2 -3.75 17.15 -34.12
C SER A 2 -3.06 16.39 -32.99
N SER A 3 -3.47 16.59 -31.74
CA SER A 3 -3.00 15.74 -30.64
C SER A 3 -3.52 14.34 -30.91
N THR A 4 -2.64 13.44 -31.33
CA THR A 4 -2.90 12.00 -31.27
C THR A 4 -3.25 11.68 -29.84
N LEU A 5 -4.53 11.44 -29.55
CA LEU A 5 -4.98 10.88 -28.29
C LEU A 5 -4.29 9.51 -28.18
N THR A 6 -3.27 9.44 -27.34
CA THR A 6 -2.68 8.16 -26.92
C THR A 6 -3.81 7.31 -26.34
N SER A 7 -3.99 6.11 -26.88
CA SER A 7 -4.98 5.16 -26.36
C SER A 7 -4.71 4.93 -24.88
N ILE A 8 -5.77 5.00 -24.07
CA ILE A 8 -5.71 4.59 -22.67
C ILE A 8 -5.31 3.11 -22.65
N PRO A 9 -4.29 2.70 -21.87
CA PRO A 9 -3.88 1.31 -21.81
C PRO A 9 -5.03 0.43 -21.34
N SER A 10 -5.19 -0.74 -21.98
CA SER A 10 -6.30 -1.64 -21.72
C SER A 10 -6.00 -2.70 -20.64
N ASN A 11 -4.72 -2.81 -20.25
CA ASN A 11 -4.25 -3.71 -19.21
C ASN A 11 -2.94 -3.18 -18.55
N PRO A 12 -2.51 -3.75 -17.41
CA PRO A 12 -1.32 -3.31 -16.66
C PRO A 12 0.00 -3.40 -17.41
N ASN A 13 0.15 -4.39 -18.29
CA ASN A 13 1.39 -4.61 -19.05
C ASN A 13 1.52 -3.62 -20.22
N GLU A 14 0.40 -3.19 -20.80
CA GLU A 14 0.36 -2.10 -21.79
C GLU A 14 0.57 -0.73 -21.14
N ALA A 15 0.21 -0.59 -19.86
CA ALA A 15 0.27 0.66 -19.12
C ALA A 15 1.69 1.05 -18.66
N ALA A 16 2.69 0.17 -18.74
CA ALA A 16 4.01 0.47 -18.21
C ALA A 16 5.14 -0.08 -19.10
N PRO A 17 5.88 0.78 -19.82
CA PRO A 17 7.31 0.51 -19.98
C PRO A 17 7.92 0.35 -18.58
N PHE A 18 8.30 -0.88 -18.25
CA PHE A 18 8.85 -1.23 -16.95
C PHE A 18 10.37 -1.08 -16.98
N ILE A 19 10.95 -0.37 -16.01
CA ILE A 19 12.39 -0.13 -15.96
C ILE A 19 13.08 -1.26 -15.19
N GLY A 20 13.86 -2.05 -15.91
CA GLY A 20 14.59 -3.21 -15.36
C GLY A 20 13.93 -4.53 -15.73
N THR A 21 14.30 -5.60 -15.01
CA THR A 21 13.69 -6.92 -15.20
C THR A 21 12.51 -7.06 -14.24
N LEU A 22 11.31 -7.28 -14.78
CA LEU A 22 10.13 -7.64 -13.99
C LEU A 22 10.35 -9.01 -13.36
N GLN A 23 10.07 -9.14 -12.06
CA GLN A 23 10.38 -10.33 -11.25
C GLN A 23 9.13 -10.93 -10.63
N CYS A 24 8.17 -10.12 -10.19
CA CYS A 24 6.86 -10.60 -9.79
C CYS A 24 5.78 -9.52 -9.94
N GLN A 25 4.53 -9.92 -9.72
CA GLN A 25 3.38 -9.03 -9.67
C GLN A 25 2.63 -9.24 -8.36
N LEU A 26 2.10 -8.16 -7.76
CA LEU A 26 1.25 -8.23 -6.59
C LEU A 26 -0.08 -7.53 -6.91
N GLY A 27 -1.20 -8.17 -6.62
CA GLY A 27 -2.49 -7.52 -6.45
C GLY A 27 -2.62 -7.04 -5.02
N ALA A 28 -3.17 -5.86 -4.77
CA ALA A 28 -3.46 -5.42 -3.41
C ALA A 28 -4.83 -4.75 -3.33
N VAL A 29 -5.61 -5.14 -2.32
CA VAL A 29 -6.99 -4.67 -2.11
C VAL A 29 -7.44 -4.96 -0.67
N GLY A 30 -8.04 -3.98 -0.01
CA GLY A 30 -8.79 -4.15 1.24
C GLY A 30 -10.29 -4.11 1.00
N ASP A 31 -11.07 -4.51 2.00
CA ASP A 31 -12.48 -4.14 2.09
C ASP A 31 -13.29 -4.65 0.89
N PHE A 32 -12.99 -5.87 0.44
CA PHE A 32 -13.67 -6.52 -0.69
C PHE A 32 -14.74 -7.51 -0.24
N GLY A 33 -14.96 -7.68 1.07
CA GLY A 33 -15.68 -8.83 1.57
C GLY A 33 -17.10 -8.98 1.02
N SER A 34 -17.46 -10.22 0.68
CA SER A 34 -18.80 -10.57 0.22
C SER A 34 -19.78 -10.48 1.40
N GLY A 35 -20.61 -9.45 1.45
CA GLY A 35 -21.74 -9.41 2.38
C GLY A 35 -22.68 -10.59 2.13
N GLY A 36 -23.03 -11.33 3.18
CA GLY A 36 -23.94 -12.47 3.06
C GLY A 36 -25.29 -12.06 2.44
N ASN A 37 -25.74 -12.84 1.46
CA ASN A 37 -27.11 -12.84 0.89
C ASN A 37 -27.75 -11.46 0.62
N GLY A 38 -27.15 -10.62 -0.23
CA GLY A 38 -27.93 -9.67 -1.03
C GLY A 38 -27.48 -8.22 -1.10
N VAL A 39 -26.36 -7.83 -0.46
CA VAL A 39 -25.85 -6.46 -0.53
C VAL A 39 -24.55 -6.44 -1.34
N HIS A 40 -24.64 -5.89 -2.54
CA HIS A 40 -23.55 -5.62 -3.50
C HIS A 40 -22.48 -6.71 -3.79
N PRO A 41 -22.78 -8.02 -3.91
CA PRO A 41 -21.79 -9.02 -4.32
C PRO A 41 -21.18 -8.75 -5.71
N THR A 42 -21.78 -7.85 -6.50
CA THR A 42 -21.30 -7.49 -7.83
C THR A 42 -20.05 -6.61 -7.84
N ALA A 43 -19.83 -5.76 -6.84
CA ALA A 43 -18.67 -4.86 -6.83
C ALA A 43 -17.41 -5.61 -6.43
N ALA A 44 -17.43 -6.25 -5.26
CA ALA A 44 -16.40 -7.19 -4.80
C ALA A 44 -16.02 -8.24 -5.86
N ALA A 45 -17.02 -8.92 -6.43
CA ALA A 45 -16.77 -9.90 -7.47
C ALA A 45 -16.18 -9.29 -8.75
N ALA A 46 -16.60 -8.07 -9.14
CA ALA A 46 -16.02 -7.41 -10.30
C ALA A 46 -14.58 -6.96 -10.07
N VAL A 47 -14.27 -6.40 -8.88
CA VAL A 47 -12.91 -6.06 -8.45
C VAL A 47 -12.02 -7.30 -8.47
N ALA A 48 -12.44 -8.37 -7.78
CA ALA A 48 -11.71 -9.63 -7.72
C ALA A 48 -11.53 -10.23 -9.12
N GLN A 49 -12.60 -10.34 -9.91
CA GLN A 49 -12.56 -10.88 -11.28
C GLN A 49 -11.58 -10.07 -12.16
N GLN A 50 -11.62 -8.75 -12.10
CA GLN A 50 -10.73 -7.93 -12.91
C GLN A 50 -9.28 -8.06 -12.46
N MET A 51 -9.00 -7.93 -11.16
CA MET A 51 -7.65 -8.05 -10.61
C MET A 51 -7.04 -9.42 -10.94
N THR A 52 -7.80 -10.49 -10.69
CA THR A 52 -7.35 -11.87 -10.96
C THR A 52 -7.18 -12.17 -12.45
N SER A 53 -7.90 -11.48 -13.35
CA SER A 53 -7.69 -11.60 -14.80
C SER A 53 -6.38 -10.99 -15.30
N TRP A 54 -5.80 -10.05 -14.54
CA TRP A 54 -4.55 -9.37 -14.87
C TRP A 54 -3.33 -9.91 -14.15
N LEU A 55 -3.55 -10.74 -13.13
CA LEU A 55 -2.52 -11.46 -12.41
C LEU A 55 -2.59 -12.93 -12.89
N PRO A 56 -1.83 -13.32 -13.93
CA PRO A 56 -1.85 -14.70 -14.39
C PRO A 56 -1.24 -15.60 -13.31
N LEU A 57 -1.95 -16.67 -12.95
CA LEU A 57 -1.32 -17.78 -12.26
C LEU A 57 -0.30 -18.40 -13.21
N SER A 58 0.92 -18.66 -12.74
CA SER A 58 1.92 -19.41 -13.52
C SER A 58 1.30 -20.76 -13.92
N GLN A 59 1.07 -20.98 -15.22
CA GLN A 59 0.23 -22.10 -15.67
C GLN A 59 0.96 -23.46 -15.66
N GLY A 60 2.17 -23.51 -15.12
CA GLY A 60 2.90 -24.74 -14.90
C GLY A 60 4.36 -24.47 -14.59
N GLN A 61 4.80 -24.86 -13.41
CA GLN A 61 6.23 -24.85 -13.07
C GLN A 61 7.03 -25.69 -14.08
N GLY A 62 7.73 -25.02 -14.99
CA GLY A 62 8.66 -25.65 -15.93
C GLY A 62 8.86 -24.95 -17.28
N GLY A 63 8.09 -23.91 -17.59
CA GLY A 63 8.41 -23.00 -18.71
C GLY A 63 9.28 -21.85 -18.22
N ASP A 64 10.49 -21.70 -18.75
CA ASP A 64 11.29 -20.48 -18.56
C ASP A 64 10.47 -19.27 -19.08
N GLY A 65 9.90 -18.46 -18.18
CA GLY A 65 9.27 -17.18 -18.56
C GLY A 65 8.00 -16.72 -17.80
N ASP A 66 7.37 -17.56 -16.98
CA ASP A 66 6.17 -17.15 -16.23
C ASP A 66 6.54 -16.38 -14.95
N LEU A 67 5.98 -15.17 -14.78
CA LEU A 67 6.19 -14.32 -13.61
C LEU A 67 5.24 -14.72 -12.47
N PRO A 68 5.72 -14.94 -11.23
CA PRO A 68 4.85 -15.23 -10.10
C PRO A 68 3.97 -14.03 -9.75
N SER A 69 2.74 -14.32 -9.34
CA SER A 69 1.74 -13.33 -8.95
C SER A 69 1.19 -13.60 -7.56
N TYR A 70 1.07 -12.56 -6.74
CA TYR A 70 0.62 -12.63 -5.34
C TYR A 70 -0.56 -11.67 -5.10
N ILE A 71 -1.30 -11.86 -4.02
CA ILE A 71 -2.43 -11.04 -3.57
C ILE A 71 -2.15 -10.63 -2.12
N LEU A 72 -2.15 -9.33 -1.87
CA LEU A 72 -2.11 -8.73 -0.54
C LEU A 72 -3.54 -8.31 -0.17
N SER A 73 -4.15 -9.02 0.77
CA SER A 73 -5.48 -8.65 1.28
C SER A 73 -5.32 -7.73 2.47
N LEU A 74 -5.75 -6.48 2.32
CA LEU A 74 -5.52 -5.38 3.27
C LEU A 74 -6.58 -5.35 4.39
N GLY A 75 -7.06 -6.51 4.85
CA GLY A 75 -8.11 -6.65 5.85
C GLY A 75 -9.53 -6.58 5.30
N ASP A 76 -10.49 -6.87 6.18
CA ASP A 76 -11.93 -6.88 5.92
C ASP A 76 -12.31 -7.80 4.76
N GLN A 77 -11.88 -9.05 4.89
CA GLN A 77 -12.13 -10.06 3.88
C GLN A 77 -13.59 -10.50 3.85
N VAL A 78 -14.33 -10.36 4.95
CA VAL A 78 -15.74 -10.76 5.02
C VAL A 78 -16.56 -9.80 5.87
N TYR A 79 -17.58 -9.19 5.25
CA TYR A 79 -18.54 -8.34 5.96
C TYR A 79 -19.73 -9.14 6.51
N TYR A 80 -20.29 -8.65 7.60
CA TYR A 80 -21.48 -9.19 8.23
C TYR A 80 -22.71 -9.09 7.28
N PRO A 81 -23.60 -10.09 7.22
CA PRO A 81 -24.87 -9.94 6.51
C PRO A 81 -25.75 -8.90 7.22
N GLU A 82 -26.06 -7.75 6.60
CA GLU A 82 -26.75 -6.58 7.19
C GLU A 82 -28.10 -6.81 7.93
N ASP A 83 -28.59 -8.04 8.09
CA ASP A 83 -29.87 -8.38 8.72
C ASP A 83 -29.97 -8.06 10.24
N GLY A 84 -28.92 -7.46 10.82
CA GLY A 84 -28.89 -6.97 12.19
C GLY A 84 -28.83 -8.07 13.28
N SER A 85 -28.70 -9.34 12.90
CA SER A 85 -28.51 -10.45 13.82
C SER A 85 -27.04 -10.67 14.23
N GLU A 86 -26.41 -9.64 14.83
CA GLU A 86 -25.02 -9.64 15.38
C GLU A 86 -24.68 -10.82 16.33
N GLN A 87 -25.62 -11.74 16.57
CA GLN A 87 -25.56 -12.78 17.59
C GLN A 87 -25.11 -14.14 17.09
N THR A 88 -25.05 -14.41 15.78
CA THR A 88 -24.58 -15.71 15.30
C THR A 88 -23.24 -15.58 14.55
N PRO A 89 -22.12 -15.97 15.18
CA PRO A 89 -20.84 -16.11 14.49
C PRO A 89 -21.04 -16.99 13.26
N GLY A 90 -20.66 -16.50 12.07
CA GLY A 90 -20.61 -17.35 10.89
C GLY A 90 -19.57 -18.47 11.08
N THR A 91 -19.69 -19.55 10.33
CA THR A 91 -18.79 -20.71 10.44
C THR A 91 -17.47 -20.47 9.72
N ALA A 92 -16.48 -21.35 9.93
CA ALA A 92 -15.25 -21.40 9.14
C ALA A 92 -15.57 -21.56 7.65
N GLN A 93 -16.51 -22.45 7.34
CA GLN A 93 -16.96 -22.73 5.99
C GLN A 93 -17.56 -21.49 5.31
N ASP A 94 -18.32 -20.67 6.03
CA ASP A 94 -18.88 -19.44 5.46
C ASP A 94 -17.79 -18.43 5.11
N TYR A 95 -16.71 -18.38 5.89
CA TYR A 95 -15.56 -17.50 5.60
C TYR A 95 -14.76 -18.03 4.41
N VAL A 96 -14.46 -19.34 4.42
CA VAL A 96 -13.80 -20.01 3.30
C VAL A 96 -14.62 -19.80 2.04
N ALA A 97 -15.94 -19.97 2.06
CA ALA A 97 -16.81 -19.71 0.91
C ALA A 97 -16.70 -18.26 0.43
N ALA A 98 -16.82 -17.28 1.33
CA ALA A 98 -16.73 -15.85 1.00
C ALA A 98 -15.41 -15.48 0.31
N VAL A 99 -14.28 -15.94 0.84
CA VAL A 99 -12.96 -15.63 0.26
C VAL A 99 -12.69 -16.49 -0.98
N SER A 100 -13.10 -17.75 -0.98
CA SER A 100 -12.92 -18.68 -2.11
C SER A 100 -13.72 -18.24 -3.34
N ASP A 101 -14.93 -17.74 -3.16
CA ASP A 101 -15.77 -17.29 -4.27
C ASP A 101 -15.10 -16.14 -5.06
N LEU A 102 -14.22 -15.38 -4.41
CA LEU A 102 -13.49 -14.26 -5.02
C LEU A 102 -12.07 -14.66 -5.46
N TYR A 103 -11.36 -15.45 -4.65
CA TYR A 103 -9.91 -15.68 -4.78
C TYR A 103 -9.50 -17.15 -4.72
N ALA A 104 -10.41 -18.11 -4.95
CA ALA A 104 -10.10 -19.55 -4.90
C ALA A 104 -8.88 -19.94 -5.72
N GLN A 105 -8.60 -19.26 -6.83
CA GLN A 105 -7.45 -19.56 -7.67
C GLN A 105 -6.09 -19.25 -6.98
N TYR A 106 -6.09 -18.42 -5.93
CA TYR A 106 -4.92 -18.04 -5.14
C TYR A 106 -4.83 -18.76 -3.79
N ILE A 107 -5.77 -19.66 -3.47
CA ILE A 107 -5.88 -20.31 -2.18
C ILE A 107 -5.99 -21.83 -2.38
N ASP A 108 -5.14 -22.61 -1.70
CA ASP A 108 -5.29 -24.07 -1.69
C ASP A 108 -6.34 -24.49 -0.66
N LEU A 109 -7.57 -24.70 -1.13
CA LEU A 109 -8.70 -25.15 -0.31
C LEU A 109 -8.60 -26.61 0.15
N SER A 110 -7.62 -27.37 -0.34
CA SER A 110 -7.37 -28.74 0.11
C SER A 110 -6.57 -28.81 1.41
N ALA A 111 -5.98 -27.68 1.84
CA ALA A 111 -5.34 -27.56 3.14
C ALA A 111 -6.38 -27.75 4.25
N THR A 112 -6.11 -28.68 5.16
CA THR A 112 -6.98 -28.98 6.32
C THR A 112 -6.15 -28.87 7.59
N VAL A 113 -6.78 -28.65 8.74
CA VAL A 113 -6.09 -28.63 10.05
C VAL A 113 -5.25 -29.89 10.29
N ALA A 114 -5.64 -31.04 9.73
CA ALA A 114 -4.91 -32.32 9.85
C ALA A 114 -3.72 -32.46 8.87
N LYS A 115 -3.66 -31.61 7.84
CA LYS A 115 -2.58 -31.50 6.86
C LYS A 115 -2.36 -30.01 6.57
N PRO A 116 -1.80 -29.26 7.54
CA PRO A 116 -1.42 -27.87 7.31
C PRO A 116 -0.49 -27.80 6.09
N PHE A 117 -0.54 -26.71 5.34
CA PHE A 117 0.31 -26.51 4.17
C PHE A 117 1.79 -26.41 4.58
N TRP A 118 2.72 -27.14 3.93
CA TRP A 118 4.14 -27.08 4.29
C TRP A 118 4.95 -26.40 3.18
N PRO A 119 5.48 -25.18 3.41
CA PRO A 119 6.26 -24.44 2.40
C PRO A 119 7.52 -25.20 1.94
N GLU A 120 8.08 -26.03 2.82
CA GLU A 120 9.41 -26.64 2.66
C GLU A 120 9.53 -27.74 1.59
N THR A 121 8.40 -28.19 1.01
CA THR A 121 8.45 -29.23 -0.05
C THR A 121 8.59 -28.67 -1.47
N GLY A 122 8.83 -27.36 -1.61
CA GLY A 122 9.49 -26.80 -2.79
C GLY A 122 8.67 -26.74 -4.07
N LYS A 123 7.34 -26.89 -4.02
CA LYS A 123 6.45 -26.53 -5.14
C LYS A 123 5.10 -26.03 -4.62
N PHE A 124 4.78 -24.76 -4.86
CA PHE A 124 3.43 -24.18 -4.84
C PHE A 124 2.53 -24.81 -5.92
N ALA A 125 2.51 -26.13 -6.04
CA ALA A 125 1.93 -26.83 -7.19
C ALA A 125 0.39 -26.69 -7.29
N SER A 126 -0.28 -25.99 -6.36
CA SER A 126 -1.69 -25.58 -6.48
C SER A 126 -2.15 -24.43 -5.54
N GLY A 127 -1.30 -23.44 -5.22
CA GLY A 127 -1.63 -22.30 -4.35
C GLY A 127 -1.08 -22.46 -2.92
N MET A 128 -0.70 -21.42 -2.17
CA MET A 128 -1.30 -20.09 -2.09
C MET A 128 -0.36 -18.94 -2.41
N TYR A 129 -0.97 -17.88 -2.90
CA TYR A 129 -0.35 -16.61 -3.26
C TYR A 129 -1.13 -15.46 -2.61
N PHE A 130 -1.87 -15.73 -1.53
CA PHE A 130 -2.80 -14.82 -0.88
C PHE A 130 -2.34 -14.54 0.55
N PHE A 131 -2.01 -13.29 0.85
CA PHE A 131 -1.44 -12.82 2.11
C PHE A 131 -2.40 -11.84 2.78
N PRO A 132 -3.22 -12.30 3.75
CA PRO A 132 -4.16 -11.45 4.46
C PRO A 132 -3.51 -10.75 5.65
N VAL A 133 -4.03 -9.57 5.98
CA VAL A 133 -3.96 -8.99 7.32
C VAL A 133 -5.35 -8.95 7.93
N ILE A 134 -5.47 -8.95 9.25
CA ILE A 134 -6.76 -8.88 9.95
C ILE A 134 -7.30 -7.45 9.88
N GLY A 135 -8.56 -7.30 9.49
CA GLY A 135 -9.32 -6.07 9.65
C GLY A 135 -10.40 -6.12 10.74
N ASP A 136 -11.03 -4.98 10.99
CA ASP A 136 -12.06 -4.85 12.03
C ASP A 136 -13.43 -5.38 11.60
N HIS A 137 -13.53 -6.00 10.43
CA HIS A 137 -14.64 -6.86 10.05
C HIS A 137 -14.26 -8.34 10.03
N ASP A 138 -13.04 -8.73 10.39
CA ASP A 138 -12.66 -10.15 10.41
C ASP A 138 -12.92 -10.83 11.77
N TRP A 139 -13.26 -10.06 12.82
CA TRP A 139 -13.40 -10.57 14.20
C TRP A 139 -14.81 -11.00 14.62
N TRP A 140 -15.88 -10.67 13.87
CA TRP A 140 -17.26 -10.96 14.30
C TRP A 140 -17.58 -12.46 14.41
N LYS A 141 -16.68 -13.32 13.95
CA LYS A 141 -16.77 -14.78 14.12
C LYS A 141 -16.11 -15.31 15.40
N GLN A 142 -15.54 -14.44 16.24
CA GLN A 142 -14.88 -14.88 17.47
C GLN A 142 -15.90 -15.21 18.58
N LYS A 143 -15.82 -16.44 19.11
CA LYS A 143 -16.74 -16.96 20.14
C LYS A 143 -16.54 -16.34 21.52
N THR A 144 -15.39 -15.71 21.78
CA THR A 144 -15.02 -15.27 23.13
C THR A 144 -14.95 -13.75 23.18
N ARG A 145 -15.96 -13.14 23.80
CA ARG A 145 -15.93 -11.73 24.19
C ARG A 145 -15.36 -11.64 25.61
N MET A 146 -14.28 -10.89 25.78
CA MET A 146 -13.92 -10.37 27.09
C MET A 146 -14.41 -8.94 27.20
N THR A 147 -15.42 -8.73 28.04
CA THR A 147 -15.77 -7.38 28.47
C THR A 147 -14.94 -7.06 29.71
N SER A 148 -14.06 -6.08 29.60
CA SER A 148 -13.34 -5.53 30.76
C SER A 148 -13.72 -4.05 30.93
N SER A 149 -13.74 -3.58 32.18
CA SER A 149 -13.95 -2.15 32.46
C SER A 149 -12.82 -1.27 31.91
N GLU A 150 -11.65 -1.86 31.66
CA GLU A 150 -10.43 -1.19 31.20
C GLU A 150 -10.35 -1.13 29.66
N PHE A 151 -10.71 -2.22 28.97
CA PHE A 151 -10.51 -2.40 27.53
C PHE A 151 -11.80 -2.36 26.70
N GLY A 152 -12.97 -2.29 27.34
CA GLY A 152 -14.25 -2.45 26.64
C GLY A 152 -14.49 -3.90 26.23
N THR A 153 -15.24 -4.11 25.14
CA THR A 153 -15.40 -5.45 24.56
C THR A 153 -14.19 -5.75 23.68
N THR A 154 -13.31 -6.61 24.18
CA THR A 154 -12.18 -7.19 23.42
C THR A 154 -12.60 -8.56 22.92
N TYR A 155 -12.26 -8.87 21.68
CA TYR A 155 -12.51 -10.19 21.11
C TYR A 155 -11.25 -11.03 21.29
N MET A 156 -11.38 -12.08 22.10
CA MET A 156 -10.29 -13.00 22.35
C MET A 156 -10.28 -14.10 21.30
N MET A 157 -9.15 -14.20 20.59
CA MET A 157 -8.78 -15.40 19.85
C MET A 157 -8.25 -16.44 20.85
N ASN A 158 -9.12 -17.33 21.33
CA ASN A 158 -8.73 -18.35 22.31
C ASN A 158 -8.85 -19.74 21.69
N GLY A 159 -7.73 -20.34 21.26
CA GLY A 159 -7.51 -21.77 20.95
C GLY A 159 -8.32 -22.43 19.82
N ASP A 160 -9.57 -22.04 19.61
CA ASP A 160 -10.52 -22.48 18.59
C ASP A 160 -11.01 -21.27 17.77
N ASP A 161 -10.12 -20.31 17.53
CA ASP A 161 -10.46 -19.13 16.76
C ASP A 161 -10.72 -19.51 15.29
N LEU A 162 -11.80 -18.95 14.74
CA LEU A 162 -12.14 -19.15 13.35
C LEU A 162 -11.07 -18.53 12.47
N TYR A 163 -10.53 -17.34 12.75
CA TYR A 163 -9.45 -16.77 11.94
C TYR A 163 -8.23 -17.68 11.97
N GLN A 164 -7.70 -18.04 13.15
CA GLN A 164 -6.61 -19.01 13.24
C GLN A 164 -6.92 -20.37 12.62
N SER A 165 -8.12 -20.93 12.74
CA SER A 165 -8.43 -22.25 12.17
C SER A 165 -8.66 -22.21 10.66
N ILE A 166 -9.27 -21.15 10.13
CA ILE A 166 -9.44 -20.89 8.70
C ILE A 166 -8.08 -20.68 8.05
N TYR A 167 -7.25 -19.85 8.69
CA TYR A 167 -5.93 -19.48 8.20
C TYR A 167 -4.80 -20.39 8.71
N SER A 168 -5.09 -21.39 9.56
CA SER A 168 -4.12 -22.43 9.93
C SER A 168 -3.72 -23.28 8.73
N GLY A 169 -4.59 -23.37 7.71
CA GLY A 169 -4.27 -23.94 6.41
C GLY A 169 -3.33 -23.05 5.59
N LEU A 170 -3.23 -21.76 5.90
CA LEU A 170 -2.35 -20.82 5.20
C LEU A 170 -0.89 -20.85 5.67
N CYS A 171 -0.58 -21.56 6.76
CA CYS A 171 0.78 -21.71 7.30
C CYS A 171 1.64 -20.45 7.20
N LEU A 172 1.07 -19.34 7.66
CA LEU A 172 1.76 -18.06 7.71
C LEU A 172 3.05 -18.24 8.53
N PRO A 173 4.18 -17.64 8.08
CA PRO A 173 5.49 -17.88 8.68
C PRO A 173 5.51 -17.37 10.13
N ASN A 174 5.40 -18.30 11.07
CA ASN A 174 5.42 -18.02 12.52
C ASN A 174 6.84 -18.00 13.10
N ASN A 175 7.89 -18.12 12.27
CA ASN A 175 9.28 -18.00 12.70
C ASN A 175 10.16 -17.41 11.59
N PRO A 176 10.78 -16.22 11.78
CA PRO A 176 11.63 -15.60 10.76
C PRO A 176 13.07 -16.18 10.74
N TYR A 177 13.40 -17.07 11.67
CA TYR A 177 14.73 -17.67 11.83
C TYR A 177 14.75 -19.19 11.70
N SER A 178 13.59 -19.83 11.55
CA SER A 178 13.48 -21.26 11.30
C SER A 178 13.09 -21.48 9.85
N PRO A 179 13.82 -22.32 9.09
CA PRO A 179 13.35 -22.79 7.79
C PRO A 179 12.08 -23.65 7.91
N VAL A 180 11.66 -23.99 9.14
CA VAL A 180 10.50 -24.83 9.46
C VAL A 180 9.43 -24.01 10.22
N PRO A 181 8.25 -23.72 9.64
CA PRO A 181 7.12 -23.16 10.36
C PRO A 181 6.50 -24.26 11.23
N THR A 182 6.74 -24.23 12.54
CA THR A 182 6.04 -25.13 13.47
C THR A 182 4.76 -24.46 13.95
N CYS A 183 3.60 -24.94 13.46
CA CYS A 183 2.26 -24.52 13.90
C CYS A 183 1.83 -25.15 15.24
N ASP A 184 2.77 -25.57 16.10
CA ASP A 184 2.44 -26.36 17.29
C ASP A 184 2.19 -25.44 18.50
N PRO A 185 0.96 -25.41 19.07
CA PRO A 185 0.71 -24.66 20.29
C PRO A 185 1.26 -25.46 21.48
N PRO A 186 2.21 -24.89 22.22
CA PRO A 186 1.80 -24.37 23.51
C PRO A 186 2.46 -23.02 23.81
N TYR A 187 1.67 -21.95 23.72
CA TYR A 187 2.02 -20.65 24.28
C TYR A 187 1.98 -20.72 25.81
N THR A 188 3.01 -21.32 26.41
CA THR A 188 3.29 -21.19 27.85
C THR A 188 4.53 -20.35 28.12
N ASP A 189 5.30 -20.01 27.10
CA ASP A 189 6.42 -19.07 27.17
C ASP A 189 6.21 -17.97 26.11
N ILE A 190 5.47 -16.93 26.50
CA ILE A 190 5.17 -15.76 25.67
C ILE A 190 6.38 -14.83 25.69
N SER A 191 7.57 -15.29 25.30
CA SER A 191 8.60 -14.35 24.88
C SER A 191 8.05 -13.67 23.63
N LEU A 192 7.49 -12.45 23.81
CA LEU A 192 6.59 -11.70 22.91
C LEU A 192 7.18 -11.37 21.51
N GLU A 193 8.33 -11.91 21.13
CA GLU A 193 9.04 -11.62 19.88
C GLU A 193 8.66 -12.53 18.68
N ALA A 194 7.81 -13.54 18.87
CA ALA A 194 7.48 -14.47 17.78
C ALA A 194 6.40 -13.89 16.85
N PRO A 195 6.60 -13.89 15.51
CA PRO A 195 5.54 -13.55 14.58
C PRO A 195 4.37 -14.53 14.75
N CYS A 196 3.19 -14.04 14.45
CA CYS A 196 1.97 -14.81 14.53
C CYS A 196 1.11 -14.54 13.31
N ILE A 197 -0.04 -15.20 13.24
CA ILE A 197 -0.97 -15.02 12.13
C ILE A 197 -1.42 -13.56 11.90
N ARG A 198 -1.21 -12.69 12.89
CA ARG A 198 -1.64 -11.29 12.90
C ARG A 198 -0.57 -10.34 12.38
N TYR A 199 0.69 -10.70 12.57
CA TYR A 199 1.81 -9.97 12.00
C TYR A 199 2.94 -10.93 11.68
N TYR A 200 3.39 -10.88 10.43
CA TYR A 200 4.35 -11.81 9.87
C TYR A 200 5.13 -11.12 8.75
N ALA A 201 6.28 -11.70 8.42
CA ALA A 201 7.09 -11.25 7.30
C ALA A 201 7.39 -12.43 6.39
N LEU A 202 7.46 -12.17 5.09
CA LEU A 202 7.80 -13.19 4.10
C LEU A 202 8.77 -12.59 3.07
N PRO A 203 10.01 -13.09 2.98
CA PRO A 203 10.82 -12.89 1.79
C PRO A 203 10.24 -13.74 0.66
N LEU A 204 10.06 -13.16 -0.53
CA LEU A 204 9.60 -13.90 -1.70
C LEU A 204 10.82 -14.44 -2.44
N ASP A 205 11.25 -15.68 -2.24
CA ASP A 205 12.52 -16.21 -2.81
C ASP A 205 12.68 -16.00 -4.34
N GLU A 206 11.57 -15.88 -5.07
CA GLU A 206 11.51 -15.70 -6.51
C GLU A 206 11.64 -14.22 -6.96
N ALA A 207 11.57 -13.26 -6.03
CA ALA A 207 11.63 -11.83 -6.29
C ALA A 207 12.35 -11.06 -5.17
N PRO A 208 13.03 -9.93 -5.45
CA PRO A 208 13.67 -9.14 -4.42
C PRO A 208 12.60 -8.31 -3.71
N VAL A 209 11.72 -8.97 -2.94
CA VAL A 209 10.65 -8.36 -2.15
C VAL A 209 10.55 -9.07 -0.81
N ASN A 210 10.50 -8.26 0.24
CA ASN A 210 10.05 -8.65 1.56
C ASN A 210 8.69 -8.00 1.79
N ILE A 211 7.68 -8.82 2.12
CA ILE A 211 6.39 -8.32 2.56
C ILE A 211 6.28 -8.42 4.08
N PHE A 212 5.68 -7.41 4.68
CA PHE A 212 5.40 -7.35 6.12
C PHE A 212 3.91 -7.09 6.33
N ALA A 213 3.20 -8.07 6.88
CA ALA A 213 1.85 -7.88 7.38
C ALA A 213 1.95 -7.45 8.84
N LEU A 214 1.28 -6.37 9.21
CA LEU A 214 1.23 -5.90 10.59
C LEU A 214 -0.22 -5.68 11.03
N SER A 215 -0.54 -6.13 12.24
CA SER A 215 -1.87 -5.93 12.83
C SER A 215 -1.89 -4.61 13.58
N ASN A 216 -2.80 -3.74 13.19
CA ASN A 216 -3.16 -2.53 13.93
C ASN A 216 -4.60 -2.57 14.41
N ASP A 217 -5.10 -3.77 14.65
CA ASP A 217 -6.38 -3.97 15.30
C ASP A 217 -6.30 -3.49 16.76
N PRO A 218 -7.32 -2.81 17.31
CA PRO A 218 -7.32 -2.38 18.71
C PRO A 218 -7.11 -3.50 19.74
N ASN A 219 -7.39 -4.77 19.40
CA ASN A 219 -7.10 -5.92 20.25
C ASN A 219 -5.60 -6.13 20.45
N GLU A 220 -4.72 -5.67 19.54
CA GLU A 220 -3.27 -5.72 19.73
C GLU A 220 -2.84 -4.89 20.95
N GLN A 221 -3.54 -3.79 21.26
CA GLN A 221 -3.31 -3.04 22.49
C GLN A 221 -3.76 -3.84 23.72
N ALA A 222 -4.94 -4.47 23.66
CA ALA A 222 -5.46 -5.28 24.76
C ALA A 222 -4.59 -6.51 25.05
N LEU A 223 -3.88 -7.01 24.04
CA LEU A 223 -2.94 -8.14 24.15
C LEU A 223 -1.52 -7.71 24.51
N GLY A 224 -1.24 -6.40 24.51
CA GLY A 224 0.08 -5.84 24.82
C GLY A 224 1.11 -6.07 23.71
N THR A 225 0.69 -6.41 22.49
CA THR A 225 1.57 -6.50 21.32
C THR A 225 1.87 -5.12 20.71
N LEU A 226 0.98 -4.15 20.95
CA LEU A 226 1.16 -2.72 20.70
C LEU A 226 0.96 -1.94 22.02
N VAL A 227 2.03 -1.37 22.57
CA VAL A 227 2.04 -0.65 23.84
C VAL A 227 2.12 0.85 23.57
N LEU A 228 1.25 1.66 24.18
CA LEU A 228 1.32 3.12 24.06
C LEU A 228 2.32 3.71 25.07
N ALA A 229 2.96 4.80 24.68
CA ALA A 229 3.94 5.53 25.50
C ALA A 229 3.29 6.14 26.75
N GLY A 230 4.13 6.46 27.73
CA GLY A 230 3.70 7.15 28.96
C GLY A 230 2.88 6.29 29.93
N GLY A 231 2.80 4.98 29.71
CA GLY A 231 1.97 4.08 30.52
C GLY A 231 0.47 4.19 30.21
N ASN A 232 0.11 4.85 29.11
CA ASN A 232 -1.26 4.87 28.63
C ASN A 232 -1.66 3.47 28.20
N LYS A 233 -2.70 2.93 28.82
CA LYS A 233 -3.16 1.57 28.52
C LYS A 233 -4.17 1.51 27.38
N ARG A 234 -4.67 2.66 26.92
CA ARG A 234 -5.74 2.70 25.91
C ARG A 234 -5.89 4.06 25.24
N ILE A 235 -6.35 4.00 23.99
CA ILE A 235 -7.05 5.08 23.30
C ILE A 235 -8.47 5.21 23.88
N HIS A 236 -8.68 6.17 24.78
CA HIS A 236 -10.01 6.55 25.23
C HIS A 236 -10.57 7.70 24.38
N PRO A 237 -11.91 7.83 24.25
CA PRO A 237 -12.53 9.02 23.65
C PRO A 237 -12.00 10.30 24.32
N GLY A 238 -11.37 11.18 23.54
CA GLY A 238 -10.73 12.40 24.05
C GLY A 238 -9.22 12.29 24.32
N ALA A 239 -8.57 11.18 23.99
CA ALA A 239 -7.10 11.10 23.93
C ALA A 239 -6.55 12.17 22.98
N SER A 240 -5.52 12.88 23.43
CA SER A 240 -4.74 13.77 22.56
C SER A 240 -3.84 12.95 21.64
N GLU A 241 -3.35 13.53 20.56
CA GLU A 241 -2.40 12.87 19.65
C GLU A 241 -1.11 12.42 20.36
N ALA A 242 -0.67 13.17 21.37
CA ALA A 242 0.45 12.78 22.24
C ALA A 242 0.14 11.55 23.11
N ASP A 243 -1.13 11.28 23.41
CA ASP A 243 -1.56 10.07 24.13
C ASP A 243 -1.58 8.83 23.22
N LEU A 244 -1.45 9.02 21.91
CA LEU A 244 -1.45 7.95 20.90
C LEU A 244 -0.04 7.52 20.49
N THR A 245 1.03 8.10 21.03
CA THR A 245 2.38 7.68 20.65
C THR A 245 2.62 6.24 21.08
N ILE A 246 3.09 5.38 20.17
CA ILE A 246 3.49 4.02 20.48
C ILE A 246 4.81 4.04 21.28
N ASP A 247 4.93 3.20 22.30
CA ASP A 247 6.20 2.87 22.92
C ASP A 247 6.90 1.82 22.04
N ILE A 248 7.77 2.28 21.15
CA ILE A 248 8.53 1.43 20.22
C ILE A 248 9.33 0.38 20.99
N ASP A 249 9.88 0.74 22.14
CA ASP A 249 10.74 -0.12 22.95
C ASP A 249 9.94 -1.09 23.82
N ALA A 250 8.66 -0.81 24.10
CA ALA A 250 7.80 -1.72 24.85
C ALA A 250 6.87 -2.57 23.98
N SER A 251 6.71 -2.22 22.69
CA SER A 251 5.77 -2.90 21.77
C SER A 251 6.42 -4.10 21.07
N PRO A 252 6.06 -5.35 21.42
CA PRO A 252 6.72 -6.52 20.86
C PRO A 252 6.55 -6.66 19.35
N GLN A 253 5.40 -6.27 18.79
CA GLN A 253 5.21 -6.25 17.34
C GLN A 253 6.17 -5.28 16.65
N VAL A 254 6.37 -4.09 17.23
CA VAL A 254 7.27 -3.07 16.67
C VAL A 254 8.73 -3.51 16.79
N GLN A 255 9.13 -4.08 17.92
CA GLN A 255 10.45 -4.66 18.10
C GLN A 255 10.72 -5.80 17.10
N TRP A 256 9.75 -6.69 16.92
CA TRP A 256 9.82 -7.76 15.93
C TRP A 256 10.01 -7.20 14.52
N PHE A 257 9.22 -6.19 14.14
CA PHE A 257 9.30 -5.58 12.81
C PHE A 257 10.68 -4.94 12.58
N MET A 258 11.16 -4.14 13.54
CA MET A 258 12.49 -3.52 13.51
C MET A 258 13.62 -4.55 13.36
N LYS A 259 13.58 -5.62 14.16
CA LYS A 259 14.58 -6.69 14.14
C LYS A 259 14.57 -7.44 12.80
N THR A 260 13.39 -7.76 12.30
CA THR A 260 13.20 -8.49 11.02
C THR A 260 13.66 -7.65 9.85
N LEU A 261 13.29 -6.37 9.81
CA LEU A 261 13.73 -5.42 8.79
C LEU A 261 15.26 -5.27 8.78
N SER A 262 15.88 -5.18 9.96
CA SER A 262 17.35 -5.13 10.09
C SER A 262 18.02 -6.43 9.63
N ALA A 263 17.43 -7.58 9.94
CA ALA A 263 17.93 -8.89 9.51
C ALA A 263 17.89 -9.02 7.98
N PHE A 264 16.79 -8.62 7.33
CA PHE A 264 16.70 -8.63 5.87
C PHE A 264 17.69 -7.67 5.22
N ARG A 265 17.90 -6.48 5.79
CA ARG A 265 18.96 -5.57 5.32
C ARG A 265 20.34 -6.22 5.39
N LEU A 266 20.65 -6.91 6.49
CA LEU A 266 21.93 -7.62 6.64
C LEU A 266 22.09 -8.73 5.61
N ALA A 267 21.05 -9.53 5.37
CA ALA A 267 21.07 -10.56 4.33
C ALA A 267 21.29 -9.96 2.93
N GLN A 268 20.62 -8.86 2.61
CA GLN A 268 20.76 -8.17 1.33
C GLN A 268 22.14 -7.54 1.12
N ALA A 269 22.82 -7.11 2.18
CA ALA A 269 24.18 -6.57 2.07
C ALA A 269 25.20 -7.61 1.59
N GLU A 270 24.88 -8.90 1.70
CA GLU A 270 25.67 -10.02 1.18
C GLU A 270 25.30 -10.39 -0.27
N GLU A 271 24.16 -9.90 -0.78
CA GLU A 271 23.64 -10.18 -2.12
C GLU A 271 23.86 -9.03 -3.11
N ALA A 272 23.64 -9.30 -4.41
CA ALA A 272 23.92 -8.34 -5.49
C ALA A 272 22.82 -7.28 -5.72
N ALA A 273 21.61 -7.47 -5.16
CA ALA A 273 20.49 -6.53 -5.34
C ALA A 273 19.63 -6.41 -4.06
N PRO A 274 19.31 -5.19 -3.58
CA PRO A 274 18.49 -5.00 -2.39
C PRO A 274 17.01 -5.29 -2.65
N ALA A 275 16.38 -6.07 -1.76
CA ALA A 275 14.96 -6.38 -1.83
C ALA A 275 14.09 -5.19 -1.42
N TRP A 276 12.92 -5.07 -2.05
CA TRP A 276 11.90 -4.08 -1.74
C TRP A 276 11.15 -4.45 -0.47
N ASN A 277 11.03 -3.54 0.48
CA ASN A 277 10.34 -3.77 1.75
C ASN A 277 8.95 -3.15 1.70
N ILE A 278 7.91 -3.96 1.51
CA ILE A 278 6.51 -3.52 1.43
C ILE A 278 5.81 -3.90 2.73
N ALA A 279 5.33 -2.91 3.48
CA ALA A 279 4.53 -3.15 4.68
C ALA A 279 3.06 -2.94 4.39
N PHE A 280 2.18 -3.70 5.05
CA PHE A 280 0.76 -3.50 4.96
C PHE A 280 0.05 -3.81 6.27
N ALA A 281 -1.01 -3.07 6.53
CA ALA A 281 -1.90 -3.21 7.69
C ALA A 281 -3.34 -2.95 7.26
N HIS A 282 -4.33 -3.25 8.10
CA HIS A 282 -5.70 -2.97 7.72
C HIS A 282 -6.03 -1.49 7.85
N GLN A 283 -5.95 -0.92 9.06
CA GLN A 283 -6.26 0.49 9.26
C GLN A 283 -5.12 1.37 8.73
N PRO A 284 -5.40 2.53 8.12
CA PRO A 284 -4.34 3.39 7.61
C PRO A 284 -3.59 4.11 8.73
N PRO A 285 -2.24 4.08 8.75
CA PRO A 285 -1.44 4.98 9.61
C PRO A 285 -1.83 6.45 9.40
N PHE A 286 -2.10 6.81 8.15
CA PHE A 286 -2.47 8.15 7.73
C PHE A 286 -3.64 8.11 6.74
N THR A 287 -4.63 8.99 6.94
CA THR A 287 -5.74 9.23 6.02
C THR A 287 -6.27 10.65 6.20
N THR A 288 -6.82 11.25 5.13
CA THR A 288 -7.51 12.54 5.20
C THR A 288 -9.03 12.42 5.35
N SER A 289 -9.57 11.20 5.40
CA SER A 289 -11.02 10.90 5.46
C SER A 289 -11.63 11.04 6.87
N GLY A 290 -11.22 11.99 7.70
CA GLY A 290 -11.60 12.01 9.13
C GLY A 290 -13.11 11.88 9.40
N LYS A 291 -13.48 11.33 10.57
CA LYS A 291 -14.88 11.02 10.98
C LYS A 291 -15.88 12.16 10.80
N GLN A 292 -15.43 13.40 10.90
CA GLN A 292 -16.24 14.60 10.67
C GLN A 292 -16.79 14.72 9.24
N TYR A 293 -16.19 13.98 8.29
CA TYR A 293 -16.63 13.85 6.91
C TYR A 293 -17.30 12.50 6.65
N GLY A 294 -17.61 11.71 7.68
CA GLY A 294 -18.19 10.38 7.49
C GLY A 294 -17.21 9.33 6.95
N GLY A 295 -15.90 9.55 7.08
CA GLY A 295 -14.89 8.51 6.84
C GLY A 295 -14.22 8.03 8.13
N HIS A 296 -13.01 7.46 8.02
CA HIS A 296 -12.23 6.94 9.16
C HIS A 296 -11.01 7.84 9.44
N SER A 297 -10.63 7.90 10.72
CA SER A 297 -9.45 8.66 11.16
C SER A 297 -8.17 7.85 11.00
N SER A 298 -7.03 8.54 10.87
CA SER A 298 -5.69 7.95 10.95
C SER A 298 -5.52 7.12 12.22
N THR A 299 -4.83 6.00 12.11
CA THR A 299 -4.42 5.18 13.23
C THR A 299 -3.13 5.75 13.84
N GLY A 300 -3.27 6.81 14.64
CA GLY A 300 -2.14 7.62 15.14
C GLY A 300 -1.04 6.83 15.85
N TYR A 301 -1.40 5.78 16.59
CA TYR A 301 -0.44 4.90 17.26
C TYR A 301 0.32 3.95 16.33
N PHE A 302 0.03 4.00 15.04
CA PHE A 302 0.58 3.11 14.04
C PHE A 302 1.41 3.86 12.98
N GLN A 303 1.94 5.02 13.36
CA GLN A 303 2.72 5.94 12.53
C GLN A 303 4.23 5.82 12.81
N PHE A 304 4.73 4.59 13.01
CA PHE A 304 6.12 4.35 13.44
C PHE A 304 7.06 3.90 12.31
N PHE A 305 6.57 3.73 11.08
CA PHE A 305 7.34 3.11 9.99
C PHE A 305 8.67 3.83 9.71
N ASP A 306 8.64 5.16 9.65
CA ASP A 306 9.83 5.98 9.42
C ASP A 306 10.85 5.88 10.56
N THR A 307 10.36 5.91 11.81
CA THR A 307 11.22 5.75 13.00
C THR A 307 11.83 4.35 13.07
N VAL A 308 11.06 3.31 12.74
CA VAL A 308 11.54 1.92 12.71
C VAL A 308 12.54 1.71 11.58
N ALA A 309 12.26 2.23 10.37
CA ALA A 309 13.18 2.17 9.23
C ALA A 309 14.53 2.80 9.58
N ALA A 310 14.51 4.02 10.13
CA ALA A 310 15.72 4.71 10.58
C ALA A 310 16.49 3.92 11.64
N SER A 311 15.78 3.36 12.64
CA SER A 311 16.38 2.56 13.72
C SER A 311 16.97 1.23 13.22
N ALA A 312 16.30 0.58 12.28
CA ALA A 312 16.76 -0.64 11.63
C ALA A 312 17.89 -0.39 10.61
N GLN A 313 18.18 0.88 10.29
CA GLN A 313 19.07 1.32 9.21
C GLN A 313 18.69 0.68 7.87
N ALA A 314 17.40 0.57 7.61
CA ALA A 314 16.81 -0.09 6.47
C ALA A 314 15.68 0.78 5.92
N ASN A 315 15.23 0.51 4.70
CA ASN A 315 14.11 1.23 4.11
C ASN A 315 12.81 0.46 4.30
N VAL A 316 11.70 1.17 4.50
CA VAL A 316 10.37 0.69 4.14
C VAL A 316 10.01 1.42 2.85
N ASP A 317 9.81 0.69 1.76
CA ASP A 317 9.71 1.29 0.44
C ASP A 317 8.27 1.71 0.09
N LEU A 318 7.28 1.04 0.67
CA LEU A 318 5.84 1.26 0.45
C LEU A 318 5.03 0.78 1.66
N VAL A 319 4.03 1.57 2.07
CA VAL A 319 3.05 1.16 3.10
C VAL A 319 1.65 1.14 2.48
N LEU A 320 0.95 0.01 2.62
CA LEU A 320 -0.41 -0.21 2.10
C LEU A 320 -1.42 -0.40 3.23
N SER A 321 -2.65 0.06 3.03
CA SER A 321 -3.75 -0.18 3.97
C SER A 321 -5.13 -0.21 3.33
N GLY A 322 -6.13 -0.77 4.03
CA GLY A 322 -7.55 -0.76 3.67
C GLY A 322 -8.35 0.19 4.59
N HIS A 323 -9.47 -0.31 5.13
CA HIS A 323 -10.37 0.25 6.16
C HIS A 323 -11.14 1.51 5.76
N VAL A 324 -10.46 2.50 5.20
CA VAL A 324 -11.15 3.67 4.64
C VAL A 324 -11.65 3.26 3.26
N HIS A 325 -12.96 3.33 3.05
CA HIS A 325 -13.62 3.04 1.77
C HIS A 325 -13.37 4.11 0.69
N ALA A 326 -12.10 4.36 0.41
CA ALA A 326 -11.56 5.21 -0.62
C ALA A 326 -10.16 4.74 -1.02
N TYR A 327 -9.71 5.17 -2.19
CA TYR A 327 -8.31 5.17 -2.55
C TYR A 327 -7.67 6.49 -2.12
N GLN A 328 -6.50 6.45 -1.49
CA GLN A 328 -5.65 7.62 -1.25
C GLN A 328 -4.19 7.28 -1.45
N ARG A 329 -3.42 8.21 -2.02
CA ARG A 329 -1.95 8.20 -1.95
C ARG A 329 -1.47 9.44 -1.22
N LEU A 330 -0.66 9.23 -0.20
CA LEU A 330 -0.12 10.23 0.71
C LEU A 330 1.41 10.14 0.68
N HIS A 331 2.09 11.29 0.77
CA HIS A 331 3.54 11.39 0.87
C HIS A 331 3.94 12.37 1.99
N TYR A 332 5.19 12.29 2.43
CA TYR A 332 5.79 13.21 3.41
C TYR A 332 4.98 13.32 4.71
N CYS A 333 4.35 12.23 5.12
CA CYS A 333 3.66 12.15 6.40
C CYS A 333 4.63 12.35 7.57
N ASP A 334 4.09 12.59 8.77
CA ASP A 334 4.79 12.69 10.08
C ASP A 334 5.92 13.73 10.23
N GLY A 335 6.14 14.57 9.23
CA GLY A 335 7.16 15.63 9.28
C GLY A 335 8.60 15.14 9.20
N THR A 336 8.86 13.82 9.09
CA THR A 336 10.23 13.25 9.02
C THR A 336 10.93 13.50 7.67
N GLN A 337 10.30 14.24 6.75
CA GLN A 337 10.72 14.39 5.34
C GLN A 337 10.87 13.07 4.58
N SER A 338 10.38 11.98 5.17
CA SER A 338 10.54 10.67 4.60
C SER A 338 9.76 10.56 3.28
N PRO A 339 10.36 9.97 2.23
CA PRO A 339 9.68 9.75 0.98
C PRO A 339 8.78 8.51 1.01
N ILE A 340 8.50 7.86 2.15
CA ILE A 340 7.61 6.69 2.17
C ILE A 340 6.23 7.07 1.60
N PRO A 341 5.74 6.37 0.56
CA PRO A 341 4.39 6.50 0.08
C PRO A 341 3.47 5.65 0.95
N TYR A 342 2.43 6.28 1.46
CA TYR A 342 1.34 5.61 2.19
C TYR A 342 0.13 5.55 1.26
N ILE A 343 -0.35 4.35 0.96
CA ILE A 343 -1.48 4.16 0.06
C ILE A 343 -2.61 3.42 0.76
N VAL A 344 -3.77 4.09 0.81
CA VAL A 344 -5.02 3.53 1.30
C VAL A 344 -5.81 3.01 0.10
N ASN A 345 -6.33 1.80 0.19
CA ASN A 345 -7.12 1.13 -0.84
C ASN A 345 -8.17 0.21 -0.21
N GLY A 346 -9.15 0.81 0.47
CA GLY A 346 -10.33 0.12 1.00
C GLY A 346 -11.53 0.13 0.04
N VAL A 347 -11.28 0.24 -1.26
CA VAL A 347 -12.33 0.30 -2.30
C VAL A 347 -12.53 -1.04 -3.01
N GLY A 348 -12.34 -2.13 -2.27
CA GLY A 348 -12.44 -3.49 -2.79
C GLY A 348 -13.86 -3.94 -3.12
N GLY A 349 -14.88 -3.18 -2.75
CA GLY A 349 -16.28 -3.51 -3.02
C GLY A 349 -17.13 -3.82 -1.79
N SER A 350 -16.70 -3.38 -0.61
CA SER A 350 -17.47 -3.39 0.65
C SER A 350 -18.92 -2.93 0.42
N PRO A 351 -19.90 -3.52 1.14
CA PRO A 351 -21.28 -3.07 1.09
C PRO A 351 -21.49 -1.68 1.73
N GLU A 352 -20.52 -1.18 2.48
CA GLU A 352 -20.59 0.09 3.19
C GLU A 352 -20.35 1.29 2.27
N ASP A 353 -20.80 2.47 2.72
CA ASP A 353 -20.69 3.70 1.94
C ASP A 353 -19.21 4.11 1.74
N PRO A 354 -18.86 4.69 0.57
CA PRO A 354 -17.55 5.28 0.36
C PRO A 354 -17.24 6.37 1.39
N ALA A 355 -15.98 6.44 1.81
CA ALA A 355 -15.53 7.50 2.71
C ALA A 355 -15.61 8.87 2.02
N SER A 356 -15.98 9.91 2.78
CA SER A 356 -15.95 11.29 2.25
C SER A 356 -14.74 12.08 2.74
N PHE A 357 -14.44 13.14 2.01
CA PHE A 357 -13.24 13.97 2.17
C PHE A 357 -13.60 15.44 2.33
N PRO A 358 -12.74 16.25 2.99
CA PRO A 358 -12.90 17.70 2.95
C PRO A 358 -12.84 18.22 1.51
N ALA A 359 -13.41 19.39 1.24
CA ALA A 359 -13.20 20.11 -0.02
C ALA A 359 -11.78 20.72 -0.07
N ILE A 360 -11.21 20.88 -1.27
CA ILE A 360 -9.82 21.37 -1.44
C ILE A 360 -9.74 22.78 -0.85
N GLY A 361 -8.78 23.00 0.05
CA GLY A 361 -8.58 24.29 0.71
C GLY A 361 -9.65 24.66 1.72
N ALA A 362 -10.54 23.73 2.11
CA ALA A 362 -11.31 23.89 3.33
C ALA A 362 -10.32 24.15 4.47
N ALA A 363 -10.52 25.26 5.20
CA ALA A 363 -9.69 25.57 6.35
C ALA A 363 -9.72 24.35 7.27
N ASP A 364 -8.58 23.70 7.43
CA ASP A 364 -8.41 22.65 8.42
C ASP A 364 -8.77 23.29 9.76
N SER A 365 -9.93 22.93 10.30
CA SER A 365 -10.26 23.45 11.62
C SER A 365 -9.21 22.82 12.52
N SER A 366 -8.30 23.63 13.06
CA SER A 366 -7.12 23.26 13.86
C SER A 366 -7.39 22.38 15.10
N SER A 367 -8.62 21.92 15.28
CA SER A 367 -9.08 20.89 16.21
C SER A 367 -9.11 19.47 15.61
N LEU A 368 -8.85 19.31 14.32
CA LEU A 368 -8.88 18.02 13.63
C LEU A 368 -7.47 17.46 13.71
N GLY A 369 -7.25 16.46 14.57
CA GLY A 369 -5.98 15.75 14.71
C GLY A 369 -5.63 14.90 13.47
N PHE A 370 -5.69 15.52 12.30
CA PHE A 370 -4.85 15.12 11.19
C PHE A 370 -3.41 15.35 11.64
N SER A 371 -2.50 14.44 11.31
CA SER A 371 -1.13 14.89 11.15
C SER A 371 -1.21 15.87 9.98
N ALA A 372 -1.24 17.18 10.26
CA ALA A 372 -1.29 18.26 9.28
C ALA A 372 -0.10 18.21 8.29
N ASP A 373 0.77 17.22 8.45
CA ASP A 373 2.04 17.04 7.78
C ASP A 373 1.95 16.14 6.53
N CYS A 374 0.88 15.36 6.32
CA CYS A 374 0.78 14.54 5.10
C CYS A 374 0.40 15.37 3.86
N ALA A 375 1.19 15.24 2.80
CA ALA A 375 0.82 15.69 1.47
C ALA A 375 -0.08 14.65 0.80
N GLN A 376 -1.39 14.91 0.76
CA GLN A 376 -2.30 14.12 -0.08
C GLN A 376 -1.91 14.36 -1.53
N ALA A 377 -1.73 13.29 -2.30
CA ALA A 377 -1.31 13.35 -3.70
C ALA A 377 -2.41 12.90 -4.66
N GLN A 378 -3.18 11.87 -4.27
CA GLN A 378 -4.31 11.37 -5.05
C GLN A 378 -5.40 10.84 -4.13
N THR A 379 -6.67 10.95 -4.52
CA THR A 379 -7.77 10.27 -3.83
C THR A 379 -8.99 10.07 -4.73
N THR A 380 -9.75 9.02 -4.46
CA THR A 380 -11.04 8.78 -5.11
C THR A 380 -11.89 7.80 -4.31
N GLY A 381 -13.22 7.89 -4.43
CA GLY A 381 -14.15 6.89 -3.89
C GLY A 381 -14.57 5.83 -4.91
N LEU A 382 -13.90 5.73 -6.07
CA LEU A 382 -14.17 4.70 -7.07
C LEU A 382 -13.75 3.31 -6.56
N TYR A 383 -14.49 2.27 -6.95
CA TYR A 383 -14.08 0.88 -6.71
C TYR A 383 -12.82 0.56 -7.49
N GLY A 384 -11.92 -0.21 -6.89
CA GLY A 384 -10.60 -0.40 -7.45
C GLY A 384 -9.74 -1.43 -6.77
N PHE A 385 -8.58 -1.64 -7.36
CA PHE A 385 -7.52 -2.49 -6.85
C PHE A 385 -6.16 -1.99 -7.36
N GLN A 386 -5.10 -2.44 -6.71
CA GLN A 386 -3.73 -2.13 -7.12
C GLN A 386 -3.12 -3.30 -7.87
N ILE A 387 -2.34 -3.00 -8.91
CA ILE A 387 -1.37 -3.90 -9.50
C ILE A 387 0.01 -3.33 -9.25
N ILE A 388 0.86 -4.09 -8.57
CA ILE A 388 2.23 -3.73 -8.21
C ILE A 388 3.16 -4.61 -9.03
N LEU A 389 3.83 -4.01 -10.01
CA LEU A 389 4.87 -4.70 -10.78
C LEU A 389 6.20 -4.50 -10.06
N VAL A 390 6.86 -5.59 -9.71
CA VAL A 390 8.10 -5.55 -8.94
C VAL A 390 9.27 -6.03 -9.78
N GLY A 391 10.30 -5.21 -9.87
CA GLY A 391 11.51 -5.59 -10.56
C GLY A 391 12.75 -5.05 -9.90
N SER A 392 13.90 -5.30 -10.52
CA SER A 392 15.22 -5.10 -9.89
C SER A 392 15.51 -3.65 -9.47
N THR A 393 14.89 -2.68 -10.15
CA THR A 393 15.22 -1.24 -10.03
C THR A 393 14.00 -0.35 -9.86
N MET A 394 12.80 -0.91 -10.04
CA MET A 394 11.53 -0.19 -9.99
C MET A 394 10.46 -1.00 -9.26
N LEU A 395 9.67 -0.32 -8.43
CA LEU A 395 8.29 -0.73 -8.10
C LEU A 395 7.34 0.14 -8.90
N SER A 396 6.42 -0.49 -9.63
CA SER A 396 5.37 0.18 -10.39
C SER A 396 4.04 -0.08 -9.71
N VAL A 397 3.49 0.89 -8.99
CA VAL A 397 2.23 0.77 -8.26
C VAL A 397 1.13 1.46 -9.07
N GLN A 398 0.24 0.65 -9.65
CA GLN A 398 -0.86 1.11 -10.49
C GLN A 398 -2.19 0.92 -9.76
N PHE A 399 -2.98 1.96 -9.63
CA PHE A 399 -4.36 1.85 -9.15
C PHE A 399 -5.33 1.89 -10.32
N TRP A 400 -6.11 0.83 -10.43
CA TRP A 400 -7.12 0.66 -11.47
C TRP A 400 -8.50 0.80 -10.86
N ALA A 401 -9.29 1.69 -11.43
CA ALA A 401 -10.57 2.08 -10.87
C ALA A 401 -11.70 1.95 -11.89
N ALA A 402 -12.90 1.72 -11.39
CA ALA A 402 -14.11 1.79 -12.17
C ALA A 402 -15.23 2.45 -11.33
N PRO A 403 -16.07 3.29 -11.95
CA PRO A 403 -17.23 3.84 -11.25
C PRO A 403 -18.18 2.70 -10.87
N PRO A 404 -18.93 2.85 -9.76
CA PRO A 404 -20.06 1.96 -9.51
C PRO A 404 -20.94 1.95 -10.76
N PRO A 405 -21.36 0.77 -11.25
CA PRO A 405 -22.30 0.72 -12.35
C PRO A 405 -23.53 1.53 -11.90
N SER A 406 -23.88 2.55 -12.67
CA SER A 406 -25.17 3.22 -12.52
C SER A 406 -26.27 2.16 -12.46
N LYS A 407 -27.48 2.49 -12.00
CA LYS A 407 -28.62 1.56 -12.05
C LYS A 407 -28.91 0.97 -13.45
N SER A 408 -28.23 1.44 -14.50
CA SER A 408 -28.21 0.82 -15.83
C SER A 408 -27.13 -0.28 -15.93
N LYS A 409 -27.48 -1.40 -16.57
CA LYS A 409 -26.69 -2.65 -16.69
C LYS A 409 -25.38 -2.53 -17.50
N SER A 410 -24.69 -1.39 -17.49
CA SER A 410 -23.41 -1.23 -18.18
C SER A 410 -22.34 -2.11 -17.53
N HIS A 411 -21.46 -2.69 -18.36
CA HIS A 411 -20.26 -3.38 -17.89
C HIS A 411 -19.33 -2.42 -17.14
N TRP A 412 -18.57 -2.94 -16.16
CA TRP A 412 -17.50 -2.20 -15.50
C TRP A 412 -16.45 -1.78 -16.54
N SER A 413 -16.05 -0.50 -16.51
CA SER A 413 -15.02 0.04 -17.38
C SER A 413 -13.84 0.47 -16.51
N TRP A 414 -12.83 -0.39 -16.45
CA TRP A 414 -11.62 -0.15 -15.67
C TRP A 414 -10.67 0.78 -16.40
N ALA A 415 -10.11 1.74 -15.67
CA ALA A 415 -9.11 2.66 -16.19
C ALA A 415 -7.96 2.80 -15.18
N LEU A 416 -6.75 3.03 -15.70
CA LEU A 416 -5.60 3.42 -14.88
C LEU A 416 -5.87 4.81 -14.32
N TYR A 417 -6.07 4.88 -13.01
CA TYR A 417 -6.42 6.11 -12.32
C TYR A 417 -5.20 6.78 -11.68
N ASP A 418 -4.29 5.98 -11.10
CA ASP A 418 -3.05 6.47 -10.49
C ASP A 418 -1.88 5.55 -10.83
N HIS A 419 -0.68 6.11 -11.02
CA HIS A 419 0.52 5.34 -11.35
C HIS A 419 1.76 5.94 -10.67
N LEU A 420 2.12 5.35 -9.53
CA LEU A 420 3.34 5.65 -8.81
C LEU A 420 4.48 4.72 -9.28
N ALA A 421 5.58 5.30 -9.74
CA ALA A 421 6.85 4.60 -9.93
C ALA A 421 7.78 4.91 -8.75
N ILE A 422 8.34 3.89 -8.12
CA ILE A 422 9.38 4.03 -7.09
C ILE A 422 10.67 3.45 -7.66
N LEU A 423 11.68 4.28 -7.85
CA LEU A 423 12.99 3.90 -8.37
C LEU A 423 14.00 3.79 -7.24
N ARG A 424 14.92 2.83 -7.38
CA ARG A 424 16.15 2.82 -6.59
C ARG A 424 17.01 4.04 -6.93
N ASP A 425 18.00 4.27 -6.09
CA ASP A 425 19.01 5.29 -6.29
C ASP A 425 19.84 5.07 -7.57
N GLY A 426 20.37 6.17 -8.12
CA GLY A 426 21.36 6.17 -9.19
C GLY A 426 20.86 5.72 -10.56
N GLN A 427 19.54 5.59 -10.74
CA GLN A 427 18.99 5.10 -12.00
C GLN A 427 19.12 6.13 -13.12
N SER A 428 19.30 5.64 -14.35
CA SER A 428 19.18 6.44 -15.56
C SER A 428 18.00 5.92 -16.38
N VAL A 429 17.04 6.80 -16.64
CA VAL A 429 15.73 6.44 -17.20
C VAL A 429 15.47 7.30 -18.42
N ALA A 430 15.06 6.67 -19.53
CA ALA A 430 14.59 7.43 -20.68
C ALA A 430 13.22 8.05 -20.37
N VAL A 431 13.03 9.31 -20.71
CA VAL A 431 11.78 10.05 -20.41
C VAL A 431 10.55 9.35 -21.02
N ALA A 432 10.71 8.69 -22.17
CA ALA A 432 9.64 7.93 -22.81
C ALA A 432 9.14 6.74 -21.96
N ASP A 433 9.98 6.20 -21.08
CA ASP A 433 9.65 5.09 -20.19
C ASP A 433 8.77 5.53 -18.99
N LEU A 434 8.41 6.81 -18.91
CA LEU A 434 7.57 7.38 -17.86
C LEU A 434 6.22 7.89 -18.38
N THR A 435 5.80 7.51 -19.60
CA THR A 435 4.63 8.08 -20.31
C THR A 435 3.30 8.00 -19.52
N TYR A 436 3.12 7.00 -18.65
CA TYR A 436 1.90 6.83 -17.86
C TYR A 436 2.09 7.06 -16.35
N VAL A 437 3.32 7.30 -15.93
CA VAL A 437 3.67 7.56 -14.55
C VAL A 437 3.22 8.98 -14.21
N ASN A 438 2.33 9.12 -13.23
CA ASN A 438 1.87 10.43 -12.75
C ASN A 438 2.55 10.84 -11.43
N ALA A 439 3.24 9.90 -10.78
CA ALA A 439 4.08 10.15 -9.61
C ALA A 439 5.36 9.32 -9.70
N LEU A 440 6.52 9.97 -9.55
CA LEU A 440 7.83 9.33 -9.54
C LEU A 440 8.48 9.58 -8.19
N GLN A 441 8.88 8.51 -7.51
CA GLN A 441 9.61 8.55 -6.27
C GLN A 441 11.00 7.96 -6.45
N VAL A 442 12.01 8.57 -5.87
CA VAL A 442 13.38 8.03 -5.87
C VAL A 442 13.80 7.79 -4.43
N GLN A 443 14.14 6.54 -4.12
CA GLN A 443 14.57 6.12 -2.79
C GLN A 443 16.06 5.79 -2.81
N SER A 444 16.80 6.38 -1.86
CA SER A 444 18.18 5.98 -1.63
C SER A 444 18.24 4.53 -1.15
N ALA A 445 19.24 3.76 -1.57
CA ALA A 445 19.47 2.42 -1.02
C ALA A 445 19.87 2.46 0.47
N VAL A 446 20.28 3.63 0.97
CA VAL A 446 20.66 3.84 2.36
C VAL A 446 19.72 4.86 2.99
N ALA A 447 19.02 4.46 4.05
CA ALA A 447 18.10 5.32 4.78
C ALA A 447 18.76 6.67 5.15
N GLY A 448 18.09 7.78 4.82
CA GLY A 448 18.53 9.14 5.12
C GLY A 448 19.65 9.70 4.23
N GLN A 449 20.16 8.95 3.24
CA GLN A 449 21.12 9.49 2.27
C GLN A 449 20.41 10.17 1.09
N PRO A 450 21.01 11.21 0.48
CA PRO A 450 20.49 11.79 -0.74
C PRO A 450 20.44 10.75 -1.87
N SER A 451 19.39 10.80 -2.70
CA SER A 451 19.22 9.99 -3.89
C SER A 451 19.54 10.78 -5.18
N GLY A 452 19.96 10.08 -6.22
CA GLY A 452 20.20 10.58 -7.56
C GLY A 452 19.30 9.90 -8.59
N LEU A 453 18.81 10.66 -9.57
CA LEU A 453 18.09 10.15 -10.73
C LEU A 453 18.61 10.88 -11.98
N THR A 454 18.84 10.17 -13.08
CA THR A 454 19.15 10.77 -14.38
C THR A 454 18.00 10.54 -15.36
N LEU A 455 17.38 11.62 -15.85
CA LEU A 455 16.40 11.56 -16.94
C LEU A 455 17.06 11.83 -18.28
N ALA A 456 17.00 10.85 -19.19
CA ALA A 456 17.57 10.93 -20.52
C ALA A 456 16.51 11.35 -21.56
N THR A 457 16.79 12.46 -22.25
CA THR A 457 15.93 13.02 -23.31
C THR A 457 16.15 12.38 -24.68
N ASN A 458 17.27 11.66 -24.85
CA ASN A 458 17.68 10.99 -26.09
C ASN A 458 17.70 11.92 -27.32
N GLY A 459 18.11 13.18 -27.14
CA GLY A 459 18.30 14.17 -28.19
C GLY A 459 17.02 14.87 -28.64
N GLY A 460 15.87 14.55 -28.03
CA GLY A 460 14.57 15.08 -28.40
C GLY A 460 14.01 16.09 -27.39
N ALA A 461 13.02 16.87 -27.83
CA ALA A 461 12.15 17.57 -26.91
C ALA A 461 11.15 16.58 -26.29
N GLN A 462 11.15 16.48 -24.97
CA GLN A 462 10.30 15.59 -24.20
C GLN A 462 9.50 16.39 -23.16
N SER A 463 8.31 15.91 -22.84
CA SER A 463 7.47 16.49 -21.80
C SER A 463 7.00 15.40 -20.84
N LEU A 464 7.15 15.65 -19.54
CA LEU A 464 6.59 14.83 -18.47
C LEU A 464 5.54 15.63 -17.72
N SER A 465 4.46 14.96 -17.34
CA SER A 465 3.41 15.50 -16.49
C SER A 465 3.28 14.58 -15.29
N LEU A 466 4.17 14.75 -14.30
CA LEU A 466 4.22 13.93 -13.10
C LEU A 466 4.75 14.70 -11.89
N ASN A 467 4.45 14.21 -10.70
CA ASN A 467 5.03 14.70 -9.45
C ASN A 467 6.31 13.92 -9.12
N ILE A 468 7.42 14.60 -8.78
CA ILE A 468 8.67 13.94 -8.38
C ILE A 468 8.88 14.06 -6.86
N TYR A 469 9.02 12.93 -6.18
CA TYR A 469 9.27 12.80 -4.75
C TYR A 469 10.68 12.25 -4.52
N MET A 470 11.62 13.10 -4.14
CA MET A 470 12.99 12.66 -3.83
C MET A 470 13.69 13.63 -2.88
N ASN A 471 14.68 13.11 -2.16
CA ASN A 471 15.63 13.90 -1.40
C ASN A 471 17.00 13.78 -2.08
N GLY A 472 17.38 14.72 -2.95
CA GLY A 472 18.71 14.70 -3.58
C GLY A 472 18.77 15.37 -4.96
N THR A 473 19.44 14.73 -5.92
CA THR A 473 19.81 15.32 -7.20
C THR A 473 19.05 14.71 -8.38
N LEU A 474 18.28 15.53 -9.08
CA LEU A 474 17.73 15.20 -10.39
C LEU A 474 18.70 15.67 -11.48
N SER A 475 19.29 14.74 -12.20
CA SER A 475 20.12 15.01 -13.36
C SER A 475 19.31 14.87 -14.65
N VAL A 476 19.54 15.74 -15.63
CA VAL A 476 18.93 15.65 -16.96
C VAL A 476 20.02 15.66 -18.01
N GLY A 477 19.96 14.75 -18.98
CA GLY A 477 20.94 14.66 -20.06
C GLY A 477 20.38 14.08 -21.36
N GLY A 478 21.28 13.86 -22.31
CA GLY A 478 20.99 13.26 -23.61
C GLY A 478 20.80 14.28 -24.74
N GLY A 479 21.14 15.56 -24.56
CA GLY A 479 21.18 16.57 -25.63
C GLY A 479 19.81 17.06 -26.15
N GLY A 480 18.81 17.19 -25.27
CA GLY A 480 17.44 17.58 -25.63
C GLY A 480 16.78 18.52 -24.62
N THR A 481 15.50 18.86 -24.84
CA THR A 481 14.74 19.68 -23.88
C THR A 481 13.80 18.81 -23.08
N LEU A 482 13.88 18.84 -21.75
CA LEU A 482 12.88 18.24 -20.86
C LEU A 482 11.97 19.32 -20.29
N THR A 483 10.66 19.21 -20.54
CA THR A 483 9.64 20.00 -19.86
C THR A 483 8.98 19.15 -18.78
N ILE A 484 8.97 19.60 -17.53
CA ILE A 484 8.22 18.96 -16.45
C ILE A 484 7.04 19.87 -16.09
N GLY A 485 5.84 19.41 -16.40
CA GLY A 485 4.58 20.03 -16.03
C GLY A 485 3.92 19.33 -14.85
N PRO A 486 2.82 19.89 -14.31
CA PRO A 486 2.06 19.24 -13.26
C PRO A 486 1.56 17.88 -13.73
N ALA A 487 1.37 16.96 -12.76
CA ALA A 487 0.77 15.66 -13.02
C ALA A 487 -0.54 15.80 -13.79
N ALA A 488 -0.69 15.00 -14.86
CA ALA A 488 -1.93 14.97 -15.61
C ALA A 488 -3.05 14.51 -14.67
N GLN A 489 -4.16 15.23 -14.67
CA GLN A 489 -5.36 14.80 -13.96
C GLN A 489 -5.86 13.49 -14.60
N PRO A 490 -6.26 12.48 -13.82
CA PRO A 490 -6.72 11.21 -14.36
C PRO A 490 -7.85 11.40 -15.38
N VAL A 491 -7.76 10.70 -16.51
CA VAL A 491 -8.77 10.75 -17.58
C VAL A 491 -9.96 9.90 -17.17
N GLY A 492 -10.98 10.52 -16.58
CA GLY A 492 -12.17 9.82 -16.09
C GLY A 492 -12.98 10.64 -15.08
N GLY A 493 -12.31 11.57 -14.40
CA GLY A 493 -12.92 12.48 -13.45
C GLY A 493 -13.66 13.62 -14.09
N GLY A 494 -14.98 13.58 -14.00
CA GLY A 494 -15.76 14.81 -14.13
C GLY A 494 -15.28 15.78 -13.05
N ASN A 495 -14.71 16.91 -13.48
CA ASN A 495 -14.25 17.97 -12.58
C ASN A 495 -15.46 18.59 -11.86
N THR A 496 -15.95 17.96 -10.79
CA THR A 496 -17.10 18.45 -10.03
C THR A 496 -16.58 19.16 -8.79
N THR A 497 -16.43 20.47 -8.89
CA THR A 497 -16.23 21.37 -7.73
C THR A 497 -17.46 21.49 -6.84
N ALA A 498 -18.56 20.82 -7.16
CA ALA A 498 -19.73 20.67 -6.30
C ALA A 498 -19.56 19.41 -5.44
N VAL A 499 -19.78 19.55 -4.13
CA VAL A 499 -19.98 18.42 -3.20
C VAL A 499 -21.05 17.52 -3.81
N GLN A 500 -20.64 16.39 -4.40
CA GLN A 500 -21.60 15.34 -4.73
C GLN A 500 -22.07 14.75 -3.40
N THR A 501 -23.34 14.94 -3.09
CA THR A 501 -23.97 14.29 -1.93
C THR A 501 -24.32 12.83 -2.22
N ASP A 502 -24.30 12.42 -3.50
CA ASP A 502 -24.86 11.16 -3.99
C ASP A 502 -23.87 10.40 -4.91
N GLY A 503 -22.56 10.45 -4.63
CA GLY A 503 -21.55 9.72 -5.41
C GLY A 503 -20.10 9.98 -4.96
N PRO A 504 -19.15 9.09 -5.34
CA PRO A 504 -17.75 9.23 -4.97
C PRO A 504 -17.16 10.50 -5.61
N ALA A 505 -16.87 11.49 -4.79
CA ALA A 505 -16.19 12.71 -5.25
C ALA A 505 -14.73 12.39 -5.62
N GLU A 506 -14.31 12.80 -6.81
CA GLU A 506 -12.90 12.79 -7.18
C GLU A 506 -12.23 14.06 -6.65
N TYR A 507 -11.07 13.90 -6.03
CA TYR A 507 -10.41 15.00 -5.34
C TYR A 507 -8.92 15.02 -5.66
N ASN A 508 -8.44 16.19 -6.09
CA ASN A 508 -7.05 16.41 -6.46
C ASN A 508 -6.47 17.53 -5.58
N PRO A 509 -5.74 17.19 -4.51
CA PRO A 509 -5.13 18.18 -3.64
C PRO A 509 -4.04 18.98 -4.37
N THR A 510 -3.98 20.29 -4.08
CA THR A 510 -2.74 21.05 -4.20
C THR A 510 -1.77 20.59 -3.11
N LEU A 511 -0.58 20.11 -3.51
CA LEU A 511 0.47 19.74 -2.57
C LEU A 511 0.85 20.95 -1.71
N PRO A 512 0.99 20.82 -0.38
CA PRO A 512 1.63 21.85 0.42
C PRO A 512 3.09 22.02 -0.07
N PRO A 513 3.66 23.24 -0.04
CA PRO A 513 5.05 23.46 -0.40
C PRO A 513 5.95 22.62 0.52
N SER A 514 6.57 21.58 -0.02
CA SER A 514 7.54 20.79 0.74
C SER A 514 8.79 21.63 0.98
N ALA A 515 9.33 21.60 2.21
CA ALA A 515 10.61 22.24 2.52
C ALA A 515 11.83 21.53 1.88
N ASN A 516 11.59 20.43 1.15
CA ASN A 516 12.64 19.66 0.49
C ASN A 516 13.26 20.46 -0.64
N THR A 517 14.58 20.52 -0.65
CA THR A 517 15.36 21.11 -1.74
C THR A 517 15.77 20.03 -2.72
N MET A 518 15.23 20.08 -3.94
CA MET A 518 15.73 19.28 -5.04
C MET A 518 16.85 20.05 -5.75
N THR A 519 17.99 19.41 -5.94
CA THR A 519 19.07 19.96 -6.77
C THR A 519 18.90 19.46 -8.20
N ILE A 520 18.90 20.36 -9.17
CA ILE A 520 18.74 20.00 -10.58
C ILE A 520 20.04 20.23 -11.31
N SER A 521 20.64 19.14 -11.79
CA SER A 521 21.89 19.13 -12.54
C SER A 521 21.60 18.87 -14.02
N ILE A 522 22.12 19.72 -14.89
CA ILE A 522 22.08 19.47 -16.34
C ILE A 522 23.45 18.85 -16.68
N LEU A 523 23.46 17.72 -17.39
CA LEU A 523 24.69 16.93 -17.60
C LEU A 523 25.45 17.29 -18.88
N ASP A 524 24.78 17.92 -19.84
CA ASP A 524 25.38 18.34 -21.10
C ASP A 524 24.90 19.73 -21.52
N ALA A 525 25.73 20.45 -22.25
CA ALA A 525 25.45 21.84 -22.66
C ALA A 525 24.31 21.96 -23.68
N GLU A 526 23.90 20.84 -24.28
CA GLU A 526 22.82 20.76 -25.25
C GLU A 526 21.46 20.52 -24.58
N THR A 527 21.44 20.21 -23.28
CA THR A 527 20.22 19.95 -22.53
C THR A 527 19.65 21.22 -21.89
N ALA A 528 18.33 21.36 -21.99
CA ALA A 528 17.56 22.39 -21.30
C ALA A 528 16.45 21.75 -20.46
N VAL A 529 16.21 22.29 -19.27
CA VAL A 529 15.09 21.87 -18.39
C VAL A 529 14.10 23.02 -18.30
N VAL A 530 12.81 22.73 -18.42
CA VAL A 530 11.73 23.72 -18.28
C VAL A 530 10.78 23.28 -17.17
N MET A 531 10.63 24.10 -16.12
CA MET A 531 9.72 23.84 -15.00
C MET A 531 8.98 25.11 -14.58
N GLY A 532 7.68 25.01 -14.34
CA GLY A 532 6.87 26.16 -13.89
C GLY A 532 6.89 27.36 -14.83
N GLY A 533 7.19 27.15 -16.13
CA GLY A 533 7.34 28.22 -17.11
C GLY A 533 8.71 28.89 -17.16
N PHE A 534 9.70 28.42 -16.39
CA PHE A 534 11.08 28.90 -16.41
C PHE A 534 11.98 27.91 -17.17
N ILE A 535 12.94 28.44 -17.95
CA ILE A 535 13.92 27.65 -18.72
C ILE A 535 15.27 27.69 -17.98
N TYR A 536 15.86 26.52 -17.78
CA TYR A 536 17.15 26.31 -17.14
C TYR A 536 18.10 25.67 -18.15
N THR A 537 19.27 26.27 -18.32
CA THR A 537 20.35 25.76 -19.19
C THR A 537 21.65 25.75 -18.43
N LEU A 538 22.54 24.82 -18.78
CA LEU A 538 23.91 24.83 -18.29
C LEU A 538 24.62 26.09 -18.81
N ASP A 539 25.22 26.86 -17.91
CA ASP A 539 26.20 27.87 -18.31
C ASP A 539 27.51 27.13 -18.63
N PRO A 540 27.95 27.11 -19.90
CA PRO A 540 29.11 26.34 -20.34
C PRO A 540 30.42 26.81 -19.72
N GLU A 541 30.47 28.02 -19.13
CA GLU A 541 31.69 28.55 -18.51
C GLU A 541 31.81 28.21 -17.01
N THR A 542 30.69 28.06 -16.31
CA THR A 542 30.68 27.99 -14.84
C THR A 542 30.24 26.64 -14.28
N ASN A 543 29.57 25.81 -15.10
CA ASN A 543 29.05 24.50 -14.69
C ASN A 543 28.17 24.57 -13.42
N THR A 544 27.55 25.72 -13.15
CA THR A 544 26.90 26.00 -11.86
C THR A 544 25.48 25.42 -11.80
N THR A 545 25.19 24.73 -10.71
CA THR A 545 23.87 24.15 -10.39
C THR A 545 22.95 25.20 -9.79
N VAL A 546 21.69 25.27 -10.23
CA VAL A 546 20.68 26.17 -9.63
C VAL A 546 19.92 25.39 -8.57
N MET A 547 20.02 25.79 -7.30
CA MET A 547 19.14 25.28 -6.23
C MET A 547 17.81 26.02 -6.27
N MET A 548 16.70 25.29 -6.16
CA MET A 548 15.37 25.89 -6.06
C MET A 548 14.56 25.33 -4.90
N PRO A 549 13.73 26.16 -4.24
CA PRO A 549 12.60 25.66 -3.47
C PRO A 549 11.57 25.05 -4.42
N ILE A 550 11.03 23.88 -4.08
CA ILE A 550 9.93 23.26 -4.81
C ILE A 550 8.71 24.17 -4.65
N LEU A 551 8.32 24.86 -5.72
CA LEU A 551 7.07 25.63 -5.77
C LEU A 551 5.92 24.68 -6.17
N PRO A 552 4.72 24.86 -5.58
CA PRO A 552 3.58 23.96 -5.74
C PRO A 552 3.03 23.87 -7.18
#